data_AF-A0A1A8HKF4-F1
#
_entry.id   AF-A0A1A8HKF4-F1
#
_cell.length_a   1.000
_cell.length_b   1.000
_cell.length_c   1.000
_cell.angle_alpha   90.00
_cell.angle_beta   90.00
_cell.angle_gamma   90.00
#
_symmetry.space_group_name_H-M   'P 1'
#
loop_
_entity.id
_entity.type
_entity.pdbx_description
1 polymer ?
#
loop_
_entity_poly.entity_id
_entity_poly.type
_entity_poly.pdbx_seq_one_letter_code
_entity_poly.pdbx_strand_id
1 'polypeptide(L)'
;KIYTPQDIDIQLRAAAEAFLENDDGCLVDSEKGEVRLSQIFKWYKADFGGTDEKVLKWVLDHMGDSEKKTSLRGILSSGKIKVTFLSYDWSSNNSH
;
A
#
# COMPACT_ATOMS: atom_id res chain seq x y z
N LYS A 1 8.62 -26.17 14.47
CA LYS A 1 8.40 -25.83 13.05
C LYS A 1 9.29 -24.65 12.74
N ILE A 2 10.37 -24.89 11.98
CA ILE A 2 11.35 -23.85 11.65
C ILE A 2 10.79 -23.13 10.44
N TYR A 3 10.31 -21.91 10.63
CA TYR A 3 9.86 -21.06 9.53
C TYR A 3 11.10 -20.67 8.73
N THR A 4 11.31 -21.28 7.58
CA THR A 4 12.35 -20.88 6.65
C THR A 4 12.05 -19.47 6.15
N PRO A 5 13.04 -18.56 6.06
CA PRO A 5 12.83 -17.17 5.65
C PRO A 5 12.17 -17.03 4.27
N GLN A 6 12.35 -18.02 3.39
CA GLN A 6 11.70 -18.09 2.07
C GLN A 6 10.18 -18.27 2.16
N ASP A 7 9.69 -18.98 3.17
CA ASP A 7 8.26 -19.26 3.36
C ASP A 7 7.52 -18.03 3.91
N ILE A 8 8.21 -17.26 4.76
CA ILE A 8 7.70 -16.02 5.34
C ILE A 8 7.54 -14.94 4.26
N ASP A 9 8.51 -14.85 3.34
CA ASP A 9 8.46 -13.87 2.25
C ASP A 9 7.25 -14.09 1.32
N ILE A 10 6.97 -15.35 0.98
CA ILE A 10 5.82 -15.71 0.14
C ILE A 10 4.50 -15.38 0.84
N GLN A 11 4.38 -15.73 2.13
CA GLN A 11 3.17 -15.44 2.91
C GLN A 11 2.97 -13.94 3.10
N LEU A 12 4.06 -13.18 3.30
CA LEU A 12 4.00 -11.73 3.43
C LEU A 12 3.56 -11.06 2.13
N ARG A 13 4.02 -11.55 0.97
CA ARG A 13 3.57 -11.06 -0.34
C ARG A 13 2.10 -11.31 -0.57
N ALA A 14 1.62 -12.52 -0.30
CA ALA A 14 0.20 -12.85 -0.45
C ALA A 14 -0.69 -12.02 0.50
N ALA A 15 -0.24 -11.83 1.74
CA ALA A 15 -0.92 -10.95 2.69
C ALA A 15 -0.91 -9.49 2.24
N ALA A 16 0.21 -9.01 1.69
CA ALA A 16 0.32 -7.66 1.16
C ALA A 16 -0.60 -7.44 -0.05
N GLU A 17 -0.67 -8.39 -0.99
CA GLU A 17 -1.58 -8.35 -2.13
C GLU A 17 -3.03 -8.22 -1.65
N ALA A 18 -3.48 -9.15 -0.79
CA ALA A 18 -4.84 -9.12 -0.24
C ALA A 18 -5.14 -7.84 0.55
N PHE A 19 -4.14 -7.31 1.26
CA PHE A 19 -4.26 -6.04 1.99
C PHE A 19 -4.39 -4.84 1.04
N LEU A 20 -3.61 -4.80 -0.03
CA LEU A 20 -3.63 -3.75 -1.04
C LEU A 20 -4.91 -3.76 -1.89
N GLU A 21 -5.54 -4.93 -2.06
CA GLU A 21 -6.86 -5.02 -2.69
C GLU A 21 -7.95 -4.36 -1.83
N ASN A 22 -7.79 -4.38 -0.51
CA ASN A 22 -8.69 -3.73 0.43
C ASN A 22 -8.48 -2.20 0.48
N ASP A 23 -9.57 -1.45 0.67
CA ASP A 23 -9.53 0.01 0.80
C ASP A 23 -8.79 0.49 2.07
N ASP A 24 -8.69 -0.37 3.10
CA ASP A 24 -7.84 -0.12 4.28
C ASP A 24 -6.34 -0.14 3.98
N GLY A 25 -5.93 -0.83 2.89
CA GLY A 25 -4.53 -0.95 2.51
C GLY A 25 -4.11 0.06 1.45
N CYS A 26 -4.93 0.20 0.40
CA CYS A 26 -4.66 1.10 -0.70
C CYS A 26 -5.94 1.66 -1.32
N LEU A 27 -6.02 2.98 -1.34
CA LEU A 27 -7.07 3.76 -1.99
C LEU A 27 -6.44 4.61 -3.08
N VAL A 28 -6.90 4.44 -4.31
CA VAL A 28 -6.38 5.14 -5.50
C VAL A 28 -7.46 6.11 -5.99
N ASP A 29 -7.19 7.41 -5.87
CA ASP A 29 -8.06 8.49 -6.35
C ASP A 29 -7.45 9.04 -7.65
N SER A 30 -7.85 8.46 -8.78
CA SER A 30 -7.40 8.88 -10.11
C SER A 30 -7.91 10.26 -10.53
N GLU A 31 -9.02 10.72 -9.97
CA GLU A 31 -9.56 12.06 -10.25
C GLU A 31 -8.69 13.15 -9.65
N LYS A 32 -8.18 12.94 -8.43
CA LYS A 32 -7.31 13.88 -7.73
C LYS A 32 -5.81 13.63 -7.95
N GLY A 33 -5.44 12.47 -8.52
CA GLY A 33 -4.05 12.04 -8.60
C GLY A 33 -3.44 11.75 -7.22
N GLU A 34 -4.28 11.27 -6.29
CA GLU A 34 -3.90 11.00 -4.90
C GLU A 34 -3.95 9.50 -4.62
N VAL A 35 -2.93 8.98 -3.94
CA VAL A 35 -2.89 7.59 -3.49
C VAL A 35 -2.82 7.60 -1.96
N ARG A 36 -3.81 6.99 -1.32
CA ARG A 36 -3.85 6.82 0.13
C ARG A 36 -3.39 5.43 0.50
N LEU A 37 -2.32 5.36 1.25
CA LEU A 37 -1.75 4.10 1.72
C LEU A 37 -1.99 3.95 3.21
N SER A 38 -2.03 2.71 3.70
CA SER A 38 -2.03 2.47 5.14
C SER A 38 -0.78 3.04 5.84
N GLN A 39 -0.89 3.38 7.13
CA GLN A 39 0.25 3.88 7.92
C GLN A 39 1.43 2.92 8.01
N ILE A 40 1.20 1.63 7.74
CA ILE A 40 2.23 0.60 7.69
C ILE A 40 3.33 1.00 6.69
N PHE A 41 2.94 1.55 5.53
CA PHE A 41 3.87 2.05 4.52
C PHE A 41 4.62 3.31 4.95
N LYS A 42 4.07 4.07 5.91
CA LYS A 42 4.74 5.23 6.51
C LYS A 42 5.79 4.79 7.52
N TRP A 43 5.46 3.83 8.39
CA TRP A 43 6.37 3.34 9.44
C TRP A 43 7.52 2.53 8.84
N TYR A 44 7.23 1.66 7.88
CA TYR A 44 8.20 0.79 7.21
C TYR A 44 8.58 1.32 5.82
N LYS A 45 8.51 2.65 5.62
CA LYS A 45 8.84 3.28 4.33
C LYS A 45 10.22 2.86 3.84
N ALA A 46 11.19 2.71 4.76
CA ALA A 46 12.55 2.28 4.45
C ALA A 46 12.60 0.89 3.79
N ASP A 47 11.81 -0.06 4.30
CA ASP A 47 11.70 -1.43 3.78
C ASP A 47 11.07 -1.48 2.38
N PHE A 48 10.13 -0.56 2.10
CA PHE A 48 9.45 -0.47 0.80
C PHE A 48 10.17 0.45 -0.22
N GLY A 49 11.43 0.80 0.05
CA GLY A 49 12.31 1.53 -0.88
C GLY A 49 12.68 2.95 -0.45
N GLY A 50 12.09 3.46 0.63
CA GLY A 50 12.51 4.69 1.32
C GLY A 50 11.94 6.00 0.76
N THR A 51 11.37 5.99 -0.44
CA THR A 51 10.73 7.17 -1.07
C THR A 51 9.32 6.84 -1.54
N ASP A 52 8.44 7.83 -1.59
CA ASP A 52 7.02 7.62 -1.94
C ASP A 52 6.87 6.96 -3.32
N GLU A 53 7.65 7.39 -4.31
CA GLU A 53 7.67 6.78 -5.65
C GLU A 53 8.07 5.30 -5.62
N LYS A 54 9.05 4.93 -4.80
CA LYS A 54 9.50 3.54 -4.68
C LYS A 54 8.46 2.68 -3.96
N VAL A 55 7.85 3.22 -2.91
CA VAL A 55 6.73 2.56 -2.22
C VAL A 55 5.59 2.32 -3.20
N LEU A 56 5.19 3.32 -3.99
CA LEU A 56 4.12 3.17 -4.97
C LEU A 56 4.46 2.16 -6.07
N LYS A 57 5.72 2.11 -6.53
CA LYS A 57 6.18 1.07 -7.46
C LYS A 57 6.10 -0.31 -6.83
N TRP A 58 6.51 -0.45 -5.57
CA TRP A 58 6.40 -1.71 -4.84
C TRP A 58 4.94 -2.15 -4.69
N VAL A 59 4.06 -1.20 -4.32
CA VAL A 59 2.62 -1.41 -4.23
C VAL A 59 2.04 -1.83 -5.57
N LEU A 60 2.42 -1.18 -6.68
CA LEU A 60 1.97 -1.53 -8.02
C LEU A 60 2.40 -2.96 -8.43
N ASP A 61 3.62 -3.36 -8.07
CA ASP A 61 4.17 -4.69 -8.35
C ASP A 61 3.44 -5.79 -7.57
N HIS A 62 3.08 -5.50 -6.31
CA HIS A 62 2.39 -6.43 -5.40
C HIS A 62 0.86 -6.36 -5.45
N MET A 63 0.29 -5.48 -6.28
CA MET A 63 -1.16 -5.40 -6.47
C MET A 63 -1.62 -6.41 -7.51
N GLY A 64 -2.73 -7.09 -7.24
CA GLY A 64 -3.43 -7.91 -8.21
C GLY A 64 -3.89 -7.11 -9.44
N ASP A 65 -4.12 -7.81 -10.55
CA ASP A 65 -4.61 -7.20 -11.79
C ASP A 65 -6.05 -6.68 -11.59
N SER A 66 -6.16 -5.38 -11.39
CA SER A 66 -7.39 -4.70 -10.97
C SER A 66 -7.46 -3.27 -11.54
N GLU A 67 -8.64 -2.68 -11.49
CA GLU A 67 -8.82 -1.27 -11.88
C GLU A 67 -7.94 -0.34 -11.04
N LYS A 68 -7.76 -0.63 -9.74
CA LYS A 68 -6.84 0.09 -8.85
C LYS A 68 -5.41 0.10 -9.38
N LYS A 69 -4.90 -1.04 -9.86
CA LYS A 69 -3.55 -1.15 -10.46
C LYS A 69 -3.42 -0.28 -11.71
N THR A 70 -4.43 -0.29 -12.57
CA THR A 70 -4.47 0.52 -13.79
C THR A 70 -4.49 2.02 -13.45
N SER A 71 -5.33 2.43 -12.51
CA SER A 71 -5.41 3.80 -12.02
C SER A 71 -4.10 4.26 -11.40
N LEU A 72 -3.48 3.44 -10.54
CA LEU A 72 -2.19 3.74 -9.91
C LEU A 72 -1.09 3.92 -10.96
N ARG A 73 -1.05 3.03 -11.98
CA ARG A 73 -0.11 3.15 -13.10
C ARG A 73 -0.31 4.43 -13.90
N GLY A 74 -1.56 4.84 -14.11
CA GLY A 74 -1.90 6.10 -14.75
C GLY A 74 -1.39 7.32 -13.96
N ILE A 75 -1.63 7.33 -12.64
CA ILE A 75 -1.15 8.39 -11.74
C ILE A 75 0.38 8.45 -11.74
N LEU A 76 1.06 7.30 -11.65
CA LEU A 76 2.52 7.21 -11.72
C LEU A 76 3.08 7.76 -13.04
N SER A 77 2.39 7.50 -14.15
CA SER A 77 2.80 7.99 -15.49
C SER A 77 2.55 9.49 -15.66
N SER A 78 1.60 10.07 -14.93
CA SER A 78 1.28 11.51 -14.93
C SER A 78 2.35 12.35 -14.21
N GLY A 79 3.18 11.74 -13.36
CA GLY A 79 4.28 12.40 -12.64
C GLY A 79 3.85 13.34 -11.51
N LYS A 80 2.55 13.64 -11.38
CA LYS A 80 1.96 14.34 -10.24
C LYS A 80 1.28 13.33 -9.33
N ILE A 81 2.05 12.73 -8.43
CA ILE A 81 1.49 11.80 -7.44
C ILE A 81 1.50 12.44 -6.07
N LYS A 82 0.33 12.48 -5.43
CA LYS A 82 0.20 12.85 -4.04
C LYS A 82 0.02 11.60 -3.19
N VAL A 83 1.02 11.24 -2.40
CA VAL A 83 0.89 10.13 -1.43
C VAL A 83 0.40 10.69 -0.11
N THR A 84 -0.74 10.18 0.36
CA THR A 84 -1.24 10.42 1.70
C THR A 84 -1.34 9.10 2.44
N PHE A 85 -1.40 9.17 3.76
CA PHE A 85 -1.53 7.98 4.59
C PHE A 85 -2.88 8.03 5.28
N LEU A 86 -3.61 6.92 5.27
CA LEU A 86 -4.87 6.78 5.97
C LEU A 86 -4.64 7.08 7.44
N SER A 87 -5.42 8.00 7.99
CA SER A 87 -5.43 8.27 9.43
C SER A 87 -5.98 7.02 10.10
N TYR A 88 -5.14 6.30 10.83
CA TYR A 88 -5.59 5.23 11.69
C TYR A 88 -6.36 5.90 12.82
N ASP A 89 -7.68 5.84 12.72
CA ASP A 89 -8.56 6.42 13.72
C ASP A 89 -8.62 5.43 14.90
N TRP A 90 -7.75 5.66 15.88
CA TRP A 90 -7.70 4.87 17.12
C TRP A 90 -8.91 5.12 18.03
N SER A 91 -9.97 5.84 17.58
CA SER A 91 -11.11 6.18 18.43
C SER A 91 -11.91 4.96 18.92
N SER A 92 -11.65 3.76 18.39
CA SER A 92 -12.28 2.52 18.86
C SER A 92 -11.74 2.00 20.20
N ASN A 93 -11.07 2.83 21.03
CA ASN A 93 -10.66 2.47 22.40
C ASN A 93 -11.14 3.45 23.49
N ASN A 94 -12.22 4.23 23.27
CA ASN A 94 -12.73 5.07 24.35
C ASN A 94 -14.26 5.11 24.45
N SER A 95 -14.86 4.02 24.91
CA SER A 95 -16.03 4.11 25.77
C SER A 95 -16.03 2.93 26.74
N HIS A 96 -15.38 3.21 27.87
CA HIS A 96 -15.54 2.53 29.15
C HIS A 96 -16.83 3.00 29.84
#